data_AF-A0A7S1X9S8-F1
#
_entry.id   AF-A0A7S1X9S8-F1
#
_cell.length_a   1.000
_cell.length_b   1.000
_cell.length_c   1.000
_cell.angle_alpha   90.00
_cell.angle_beta   90.00
_cell.angle_gamma   90.00
#
_symmetry.space_group_name_H-M   'P 1'
#
loop_
_entity.id
_entity.type
_entity.pdbx_description
1 polymer ?
#
loop_
_entity_poly.entity_id
_entity_poly.type
_entity_poly.pdbx_seq_one_letter_code
_entity_poly.pdbx_strand_id
1 'polypeptide(L)'
;MDGARVRELVGWPRPLPLEDERARLLREVGQVLCDHFDGDVTALISAANGSAVRLVGLVTQHFPGFRDHAIYRGQQVFLYKRAQIWVGDLWGAFGGQGL
;
A
#
# COMPACT_ATOMS: atom_id res chain seq x y z
N MET A 1 15.18 -4.98 7.65
CA MET A 1 15.37 -4.49 6.27
C MET A 1 15.69 -3.01 6.33
N ASP A 2 16.82 -2.57 5.79
CA ASP A 2 17.27 -1.17 5.70
C ASP A 2 17.23 -0.66 4.24
N GLY A 3 17.60 0.60 3.99
CA GLY A 3 17.53 1.19 2.65
C GLY A 3 18.38 0.45 1.60
N ALA A 4 19.60 0.06 1.97
CA ALA A 4 20.49 -0.69 1.10
C ALA A 4 19.89 -2.04 0.69
N ARG A 5 19.27 -2.77 1.63
CA ARG A 5 18.59 -4.03 1.35
C ARG A 5 17.36 -3.84 0.46
N VAL A 6 16.62 -2.73 0.61
CA VAL A 6 15.51 -2.40 -0.31
C VAL A 6 16.02 -2.18 -1.72
N ARG A 7 17.10 -1.41 -1.90
CA ARG A 7 17.72 -1.18 -3.22
C ARG A 7 18.10 -2.48 -3.91
N GLU A 8 18.71 -3.40 -3.17
CA GLU A 8 19.05 -4.74 -3.67
C GLU A 8 17.80 -5.53 -4.06
N LEU A 9 16.78 -5.56 -3.20
CA LEU A 9 15.51 -6.28 -3.44
C LEU A 9 14.85 -5.87 -4.77
N VAL A 10 14.82 -4.55 -5.05
CA VAL A 10 14.19 -4.03 -6.27
C VAL A 10 15.13 -3.99 -7.48
N GLY A 11 16.37 -4.47 -7.35
CA GLY A 11 17.35 -4.49 -8.43
C GLY A 11 17.72 -3.10 -8.96
N TRP A 12 17.71 -2.06 -8.12
CA TRP A 12 17.92 -0.68 -8.57
C TRP A 12 19.43 -0.37 -8.73
N PRO A 13 19.89 0.11 -9.90
CA PRO A 13 21.32 0.08 -10.27
C PRO A 13 22.19 1.19 -9.65
N ARG A 14 21.60 2.10 -8.87
CA ARG A 14 22.26 3.28 -8.28
C ARG A 14 21.65 3.59 -6.92
N PRO A 15 22.11 4.58 -6.14
CA PRO A 15 21.42 4.97 -4.90
C PRO A 15 19.92 5.18 -5.13
N LEU A 16 19.10 4.49 -4.34
CA LEU A 16 17.65 4.54 -4.50
C LEU A 16 17.14 5.82 -3.84
N PRO A 17 16.36 6.68 -4.52
CA PRO A 17 15.87 7.90 -3.89
C PRO A 17 15.06 7.58 -2.63
N LEU A 18 15.41 8.22 -1.51
CA LEU A 18 14.76 8.04 -0.20
C LEU A 18 14.79 6.59 0.29
N GLU A 19 15.91 5.88 0.13
CA GLU A 19 16.03 4.45 0.45
C GLU A 19 15.64 4.10 1.90
N ASP A 20 16.05 4.90 2.88
CA ASP A 20 15.68 4.67 4.28
C ASP A 20 14.18 4.85 4.52
N GLU A 21 13.56 5.83 3.88
CA GLU A 21 12.12 6.06 3.98
C GLU A 21 11.34 4.92 3.30
N ARG A 22 11.83 4.40 2.19
CA ARG A 22 11.25 3.20 1.55
C ARG A 22 11.37 1.98 2.46
N ALA A 23 12.50 1.80 3.14
CA ALA A 23 12.66 0.72 4.11
C ALA A 23 11.74 0.90 5.32
N ARG A 24 11.54 2.14 5.80
CA ARG A 24 10.56 2.46 6.83
C ARG A 24 9.15 2.08 6.41
N LEU A 25 8.72 2.47 5.21
CA LEU A 25 7.40 2.17 4.65
C LEU A 25 7.19 0.66 4.41
N LEU A 26 8.20 -0.08 3.96
CA LEU A 26 8.09 -1.54 3.81
C LEU A 26 7.93 -2.25 5.15
N ARG A 27 8.63 -1.80 6.20
CA ARG A 27 8.43 -2.30 7.57
C ARG A 27 7.04 -1.95 8.09
N GLU A 28 6.55 -0.74 7.84
CA GLU A 28 5.19 -0.31 8.20
C GLU A 28 4.13 -1.23 7.58
N VAL A 29 4.24 -1.54 6.28
CA VAL A 29 3.32 -2.46 5.59
C VAL A 29 3.35 -3.85 6.23
N GLY A 30 4.53 -4.41 6.47
CA GLY A 30 4.67 -5.73 7.09
C GLY A 30 4.08 -5.78 8.50
N GLN A 31 4.35 -4.75 9.31
CA GLN A 31 3.82 -4.65 10.67
C GLN A 31 2.29 -4.59 10.68
N VAL A 32 1.68 -3.75 9.81
CA VAL A 32 0.22 -3.64 9.70
C VAL A 32 -0.41 -4.97 9.28
N LEU A 33 0.22 -5.72 8.36
CA LEU A 33 -0.25 -7.05 7.97
C LEU A 33 -0.19 -8.03 9.13
N CYS A 34 0.91 -8.07 9.88
CA CYS A 34 1.03 -8.92 11.07
C CYS A 34 0.00 -8.57 12.16
N ASP A 35 -0.24 -7.28 12.41
CA ASP A 35 -1.10 -6.83 13.50
C ASP A 35 -2.60 -6.97 13.21
N HIS A 36 -3.00 -6.87 11.93
CA HIS A 36 -4.42 -6.75 11.55
C HIS A 36 -4.91 -7.83 10.59
N PHE A 37 -4.02 -8.60 9.97
CA PHE A 37 -4.35 -9.53 8.89
C PHE A 37 -3.54 -10.84 8.97
N ASP A 38 -3.12 -11.26 10.17
CA ASP A 38 -2.36 -12.49 10.43
C ASP A 38 -1.08 -12.64 9.60
N GLY A 39 -0.51 -11.52 9.16
CA GLY A 39 0.66 -11.49 8.27
C GLY A 39 0.35 -11.81 6.81
N ASP A 40 -0.93 -11.94 6.43
CA ASP A 40 -1.37 -12.33 5.09
C ASP A 40 -2.15 -11.23 4.38
N VAL A 41 -1.64 -10.80 3.22
CA VAL A 41 -2.31 -9.81 2.38
C VAL A 41 -3.61 -10.34 1.76
N THR A 42 -3.75 -11.66 1.59
CA THR A 42 -4.99 -12.25 1.07
C THR A 42 -6.13 -12.05 2.05
N ALA A 43 -5.88 -12.10 3.36
CA ALA A 43 -6.88 -11.79 4.39
C ALA A 43 -7.42 -10.35 4.26
N LEU A 44 -6.55 -9.37 4.00
CA LEU A 44 -6.97 -7.98 3.69
C LEU A 44 -7.84 -7.91 2.42
N ILE A 45 -7.45 -8.62 1.35
CA ILE A 45 -8.17 -8.60 0.08
C ILE A 45 -9.53 -9.29 0.20
N SER A 46 -9.59 -10.48 0.82
CA SER A 46 -10.83 -11.19 1.11
C SER A 46 -11.73 -10.37 2.02
N ALA A 47 -11.15 -9.65 2.98
CA ALA A 47 -11.86 -8.69 3.82
C ALA A 47 -12.40 -7.49 3.06
N ALA A 48 -12.20 -7.35 1.73
CA ALA A 48 -12.90 -6.40 0.87
C ALA A 48 -14.12 -7.00 0.15
N ASN A 49 -14.33 -8.32 0.20
CA ASN A 49 -15.47 -9.05 -0.40
C ASN A 49 -15.75 -8.64 -1.86
N GLY A 50 -14.70 -8.66 -2.69
CA GLY A 50 -14.79 -8.34 -4.12
C GLY A 50 -15.05 -6.86 -4.45
N SER A 51 -15.11 -5.95 -3.48
CA SER A 51 -15.36 -4.53 -3.72
C SER A 51 -14.06 -3.71 -3.76
N ALA A 52 -13.75 -3.15 -4.93
CA ALA A 52 -12.61 -2.25 -5.10
C ALA A 52 -12.68 -1.02 -4.19
N VAL A 53 -13.87 -0.43 -4.04
CA VAL A 53 -14.09 0.73 -3.16
C VAL A 53 -13.83 0.34 -1.70
N ARG A 54 -14.30 -0.84 -1.27
CA ARG A 54 -14.05 -1.33 0.09
C ARG A 54 -12.58 -1.60 0.32
N LEU A 55 -11.88 -2.16 -0.67
CA LEU A 55 -10.44 -2.41 -0.58
C LEU A 55 -9.65 -1.10 -0.46
N VAL A 56 -9.98 -0.07 -1.24
CA VAL A 56 -9.37 1.28 -1.07
C VAL A 56 -9.63 1.83 0.34
N GLY A 57 -10.85 1.65 0.86
CA GLY A 57 -11.20 2.03 2.23
C GLY A 57 -10.33 1.33 3.27
N LEU A 58 -10.18 0.01 3.18
CA LEU A 58 -9.35 -0.77 4.11
C LEU A 58 -7.88 -0.38 4.02
N VAL A 59 -7.34 -0.20 2.82
CA VAL A 59 -5.95 0.23 2.62
C VAL A 59 -5.71 1.59 3.27
N THR A 60 -6.58 2.57 2.98
CA THR A 60 -6.45 3.91 3.56
C THR A 60 -6.71 3.91 5.06
N GLN A 61 -7.54 3.02 5.59
CA GLN A 61 -7.78 2.87 7.03
C GLN A 61 -6.55 2.31 7.76
N HIS A 62 -5.91 1.26 7.24
CA HIS A 62 -4.87 0.53 7.96
C HIS A 62 -3.44 0.98 7.65
N PHE A 63 -3.19 1.54 6.46
CA PHE A 63 -1.83 1.86 6.00
C PHE A 63 -1.64 3.38 5.85
N PRO A 64 -1.06 4.07 6.85
CA PRO A 64 -0.84 5.52 6.81
C PRO A 64 -0.08 6.00 5.57
N GLY A 65 0.93 5.24 5.10
CA GLY A 65 1.67 5.56 3.88
C GLY A 65 0.84 5.62 2.58
N PHE A 66 -0.40 5.11 2.59
CA PHE A 66 -1.35 5.16 1.48
C PHE A 66 -2.43 6.24 1.63
N ARG A 67 -2.46 6.98 2.75
CA ARG A 67 -3.41 8.09 2.99
C ARG A 67 -2.91 9.38 2.34
N ASP A 68 -2.84 9.42 1.02
CA ASP A 68 -2.55 10.67 0.32
C ASP A 68 -3.76 11.60 0.38
N HIS A 69 -3.71 12.51 1.34
CA HIS A 69 -4.68 13.57 1.55
C HIS A 69 -3.96 14.88 1.87
N ALA A 70 -4.62 16.02 1.69
CA ALA A 70 -4.06 17.32 1.96
C ALA A 70 -5.16 18.31 2.35
N ILE A 71 -4.80 19.34 3.10
CA ILE A 71 -5.66 20.50 3.30
C ILE A 71 -5.36 21.49 2.17
N TYR A 72 -6.35 21.77 1.33
CA TYR A 72 -6.26 22.76 0.27
C TYR A 72 -7.39 23.78 0.42
N ARG A 73 -7.03 25.07 0.54
CA ARG A 73 -7.99 26.18 0.75
C ARG A 73 -8.97 25.93 1.91
N GLY A 74 -8.48 25.39 3.01
CA GLY A 74 -9.30 25.08 4.20
C GLY A 74 -10.19 23.84 4.06
N GLN A 75 -10.11 23.12 2.94
CA GLN A 75 -10.87 21.89 2.71
C GLN A 75 -9.94 20.68 2.76
N GLN A 76 -10.39 19.62 3.43
CA GLN A 76 -9.74 18.33 3.37
C GLN A 76 -9.98 17.70 1.99
N VAL A 77 -8.90 17.44 1.26
CA VAL A 77 -8.91 16.80 -0.06
C VAL A 77 -8.29 15.41 0.09
N PHE A 78 -9.01 14.39 -0.35
CA PHE A 78 -8.57 13.00 -0.32
C PHE A 78 -8.24 12.55 -1.74
N LEU A 79 -6.96 12.37 -2.04
CA LEU A 79 -6.52 11.89 -3.35
C LEU A 79 -6.62 10.36 -3.39
N TYR A 80 -6.15 9.68 -2.33
CA TYR A 80 -6.15 8.22 -2.19
C TYR A 80 -5.61 7.47 -3.43
N LYS A 81 -4.73 8.12 -4.18
CA LYS A 81 -4.30 7.67 -5.50
C LYS A 81 -3.39 6.47 -5.40
N ARG A 82 -2.55 6.39 -4.36
CA ARG A 82 -1.69 5.21 -4.14
C ARG A 82 -2.52 3.96 -3.86
N ALA A 83 -3.54 4.10 -3.00
CA ALA A 83 -4.46 3.01 -2.71
C ALA A 83 -5.25 2.59 -3.96
N GLN A 84 -5.76 3.55 -4.73
CA GLN A 84 -6.47 3.27 -5.99
C GLN A 84 -5.59 2.57 -7.03
N ILE A 85 -4.34 3.01 -7.22
CA ILE A 85 -3.40 2.38 -8.15
C ILE A 85 -3.16 0.93 -7.73
N TRP A 86 -2.85 0.67 -6.46
CA TRP A 86 -2.62 -0.69 -5.98
C TRP A 86 -3.84 -1.61 -6.18
N VAL A 87 -5.05 -1.13 -5.89
CA VAL A 87 -6.29 -1.89 -6.14
C VAL A 87 -6.51 -2.15 -7.63
N GLY A 88 -6.20 -1.18 -8.49
CA GLY A 88 -6.24 -1.34 -9.94
C GLY A 88 -5.22 -2.36 -10.45
N ASP A 89 -3.99 -2.31 -9.94
CA ASP A 89 -2.92 -3.25 -10.28
C ASP A 89 -3.30 -4.67 -9.87
N LEU A 90 -3.92 -4.83 -8.69
CA LEU A 90 -4.45 -6.12 -8.23
C LEU A 90 -5.51 -6.65 -9.20
N TRP A 91 -6.50 -5.83 -9.55
CA TRP A 91 -7.54 -6.24 -10.52
C TRP A 91 -6.93 -6.66 -11.86
N GLY A 92 -5.95 -5.90 -12.36
CA GLY A 92 -5.25 -6.19 -13.61
C GLY A 92 -4.43 -7.48 -13.54
N ALA A 93 -3.72 -7.72 -12.43
CA ALA A 93 -2.91 -8.91 -12.22
C ALA A 93 -3.74 -10.21 -12.19
N PHE A 94 -4.98 -10.13 -11.68
CA PHE A 94 -5.90 -11.27 -11.58
C PHE A 94 -6.98 -11.30 -12.67
N GLY A 95 -6.85 -10.48 -13.72
CA GLY A 95 -7.80 -10.45 -14.85
C GLY A 95 -9.26 -10.18 -14.43
N GLY A 96 -9.46 -9.46 -13.32
CA GLY A 96 -10.77 -9.16 -12.76
C GLY A 96 -11.51 -10.33 -12.11
N GLN A 97 -10.87 -11.49 -11.93
CA GLN A 97 -11.49 -12.64 -11.27
C GLN A 97 -11.39 -12.59 -9.74
N GLY A 98 -10.56 -11.69 -9.20
CA GLY A 98 -10.30 -11.60 -7.77
C GLY A 98 -9.36 -12.69 -7.27
N LEU A 99 -9.21 -12.76 -5.94
CA LEU A 99 -8.60 -13.89 -5.23
C LEU A 99 -9.68 -14.91 -4.87
#